data_AF-A0A6P1EAJ0-F1
#
_entry.id   AF-A0A6P1EAJ0-F1
#
_cell.length_a   1.000
_cell.length_b   1.000
_cell.length_c   1.000
_cell.angle_alpha   90.00
_cell.angle_beta   90.00
_cell.angle_gamma   90.00
#
_symmetry.space_group_name_H-M   'P 1'
#
loop_
_entity.id
_entity.type
_entity.pdbx_description
1 polymer ?
#
loop_
_entity_poly.entity_id
_entity_poly.type
_entity_poly.pdbx_seq_one_letter_code
_entity_poly.pdbx_strand_id
1 'polypeptide(L)'
;MNRANETEVRWLSFRLRNGQSIGPEKLRAAWEQAAETRRCAVRREVLPGGLAVYSLYGPGFLISPQKAEESIRAFLIKEGYLFTMTHVVGKERSPT
;
A
#
# COMPACT_ATOMS: atom_id res chain seq x y z
N MET A 1 -22.31 -3.97 4.95
CA MET A 1 -21.41 -4.55 5.97
C MET A 1 -19.97 -4.36 5.51
N ASN A 2 -19.28 -3.34 6.02
CA ASN A 2 -17.86 -3.11 5.72
C ASN A 2 -17.02 -3.92 6.72
N ARG A 3 -16.69 -5.15 6.35
CA ARG A 3 -15.65 -5.92 7.05
C ARG A 3 -14.29 -5.30 6.73
N ALA A 4 -13.93 -4.23 7.44
CA ALA A 4 -12.53 -4.00 7.73
C ALA A 4 -12.13 -5.17 8.65
N ASN A 5 -11.65 -6.26 8.07
CA ASN A 5 -11.30 -7.46 8.82
C ASN A 5 -10.23 -7.10 9.85
N GLU A 6 -10.45 -7.47 11.10
CA GLU A 6 -9.55 -7.29 12.26
C GLU A 6 -8.17 -7.98 12.11
N THR A 7 -7.78 -8.40 10.90
CA THR A 7 -6.58 -9.18 10.60
C THR A 7 -5.62 -8.52 9.61
N GLU A 8 -5.95 -7.34 9.06
CA GLU A 8 -5.12 -6.68 8.06
C GLU A 8 -4.23 -5.59 8.67
N VAL A 9 -2.91 -5.77 8.57
CA VAL A 9 -1.89 -4.85 9.06
C VAL A 9 -1.56 -3.81 8.00
N ARG A 10 -1.41 -2.55 8.41
CA ARG A 10 -0.94 -1.49 7.51
C ARG A 10 0.56 -1.65 7.29
N TRP A 11 0.96 -1.95 6.05
CA TRP A 11 2.36 -2.14 5.68
C TRP A 11 2.98 -0.86 5.12
N LEU A 12 2.25 -0.16 4.25
CA LEU A 12 2.76 1.02 3.55
C LEU A 12 1.74 2.13 3.63
N SER A 13 2.23 3.36 3.75
CA SER A 13 1.42 4.53 3.47
C SER A 13 2.20 5.51 2.61
N PHE A 14 1.54 6.17 1.67
CA PHE A 14 2.18 7.20 0.87
C PHE A 14 1.21 8.30 0.52
N ARG A 15 1.78 9.46 0.15
CA ARG A 15 1.05 10.60 -0.38
C ARG A 15 1.52 10.87 -1.79
N LEU A 16 0.58 11.17 -2.67
CA LEU A 16 0.86 11.70 -3.99
C LEU A 16 0.95 13.23 -3.93
N ARG A 17 1.82 13.82 -4.74
CA ARG A 17 2.03 15.28 -4.81
C ARG A 17 1.28 15.87 -6.01
N ASN A 18 1.23 17.20 -6.06
CA ASN A 18 0.72 17.97 -7.20
C ASN A 18 -0.73 17.62 -7.60
N GLY A 19 -1.58 17.25 -6.64
CA GLY A 19 -2.96 16.87 -6.91
C GLY A 19 -3.13 15.54 -7.65
N GLN A 20 -2.06 14.77 -7.83
CA GLN A 20 -2.15 13.45 -8.47
C GLN A 20 -3.01 12.51 -7.64
N SER A 21 -3.77 11.65 -8.34
CA SER A 21 -4.58 10.62 -7.73
C SER A 21 -4.40 9.29 -8.44
N ILE A 22 -4.59 8.21 -7.68
CA ILE A 22 -4.59 6.86 -8.20
C ILE A 22 -5.91 6.19 -7.84
N GLY A 23 -6.51 5.51 -8.81
CA GLY A 23 -7.72 4.73 -8.57
C GLY A 23 -7.45 3.59 -7.57
N PRO A 24 -8.33 3.37 -6.58
CA PRO A 24 -8.11 2.34 -5.57
C PRO A 24 -7.98 0.94 -6.19
N GLU A 25 -8.75 0.61 -7.23
CA GLU A 25 -8.64 -0.70 -7.90
C GLU A 25 -7.28 -0.93 -8.56
N LYS A 26 -6.73 0.09 -9.22
CA LYS A 26 -5.40 0.01 -9.85
C LYS A 26 -4.31 -0.19 -8.80
N LEU A 27 -4.38 0.58 -7.72
CA LEU A 27 -3.43 0.47 -6.61
C LEU A 27 -3.54 -0.88 -5.89
N ARG A 28 -4.77 -1.39 -5.69
CA ARG A 28 -5.02 -2.70 -5.10
C ARG A 28 -4.44 -3.81 -5.94
N ALA A 29 -4.65 -3.79 -7.25
CA ALA A 29 -4.08 -4.80 -8.16
C ALA A 29 -2.54 -4.80 -8.11
N ALA A 30 -1.91 -3.62 -8.10
CA ALA A 30 -0.46 -3.52 -7.93
C ALA A 30 -0.01 -4.06 -6.56
N TRP A 31 -0.77 -3.79 -5.50
CA TRP A 31 -0.45 -4.27 -4.16
C TRP A 31 -0.63 -5.78 -3.99
N GLU A 32 -1.67 -6.39 -4.56
CA GLU A 32 -1.85 -7.85 -4.56
C GLU A 32 -0.70 -8.57 -5.26
N GLN A 33 -0.19 -8.00 -6.36
CA GLN A 33 0.98 -8.53 -7.06
C GLN A 33 2.26 -8.37 -6.24
N ALA A 34 2.50 -7.17 -5.70
CA ALA A 34 3.70 -6.86 -4.91
C ALA A 34 3.78 -7.67 -3.60
N ALA A 35 2.66 -7.83 -2.91
CA ALA A 35 2.56 -8.57 -1.66
C ALA A 35 2.45 -10.09 -1.85
N GLU A 36 2.36 -10.57 -3.10
CA GLU A 36 2.21 -11.98 -3.47
C GLU A 36 1.00 -12.65 -2.79
N THR A 37 -0.09 -11.89 -2.58
CA THR A 37 -1.31 -12.35 -1.90
C THR A 37 -2.55 -11.58 -2.34
N ARG A 38 -3.71 -12.25 -2.33
CA ARG A 38 -5.01 -11.61 -2.61
C ARG A 38 -5.66 -11.02 -1.36
N ARG A 39 -5.07 -11.22 -0.17
CA ARG A 39 -5.56 -10.66 1.10
C ARG A 39 -5.01 -9.26 1.30
N CYS A 40 -5.35 -8.37 0.37
CA CYS A 40 -4.86 -7.01 0.35
C CYS A 40 -6.03 -6.03 0.30
N ALA A 41 -5.90 -4.94 1.04
CA ALA A 41 -6.84 -3.84 1.02
C ALA A 41 -6.09 -2.52 0.83
N VAL A 42 -6.74 -1.57 0.17
CA VAL A 42 -6.21 -0.22 0.00
C VAL A 42 -7.24 0.77 0.52
N ARG A 43 -6.77 1.75 1.29
CA ARG A 43 -7.60 2.84 1.78
C ARG A 43 -7.03 4.15 1.26
N ARG A 44 -7.90 4.97 0.67
CA ARG A 44 -7.62 6.36 0.33
C ARG A 44 -8.31 7.25 1.35
N GLU A 45 -7.53 8.07 2.03
CA GLU A 45 -8.02 9.06 2.98
C GLU A 45 -7.71 10.45 2.43
N VAL A 46 -8.74 11.29 2.31
CA VAL A 46 -8.60 12.68 1.85
C VAL A 46 -8.44 13.54 3.09
N LEU A 47 -7.30 14.22 3.19
CA LEU A 47 -6.98 15.16 4.26
C LEU A 47 -7.48 16.57 3.90
N PRO A 48 -7.64 17.44 4.91
CA PRO A 48 -7.86 18.87 4.68
C PRO A 48 -6.80 19.46 3.75
N GLY A 49 -7.22 20.33 2.82
CA GLY A 49 -6.32 20.92 1.81
C GLY A 49 -6.14 20.07 0.54
N GLY A 50 -6.98 19.06 0.31
CA GLY A 50 -7.02 18.29 -0.95
C GLY A 50 -5.91 17.24 -1.09
N LEU A 51 -5.13 17.00 -0.03
CA LEU A 51 -4.12 15.95 -0.01
C LEU A 51 -4.78 14.58 0.15
N ALA A 52 -4.24 13.55 -0.50
CA ALA A 52 -4.69 12.17 -0.34
C ALA A 52 -3.55 11.29 0.22
N VAL A 53 -3.86 10.56 1.29
CA VAL A 53 -3.01 9.49 1.84
C VAL A 53 -3.58 8.15 1.35
N TYR A 54 -2.70 7.33 0.80
CA TYR A 54 -2.98 5.96 0.41
C TYR A 54 -2.33 5.04 1.44
N SER A 55 -3.10 4.12 2.00
CA SER A 55 -2.63 3.11 2.94
C SER A 55 -2.86 1.73 2.35
N LEU A 56 -1.81 0.91 2.34
CA LEU A 56 -1.82 -0.46 1.84
C LEU A 56 -1.81 -1.41 3.03
N TYR A 57 -2.83 -2.27 3.08
CA TYR A 57 -3.03 -3.25 4.12
C TYR A 57 -2.87 -4.66 3.55
N GLY A 58 -2.36 -5.56 4.36
CA GLY A 58 -2.16 -6.96 3.99
C GLY A 58 -2.20 -7.86 5.22
N PRO A 59 -1.95 -9.17 5.08
CA PRO A 59 -1.85 -10.07 6.22
C PRO A 59 -0.73 -9.64 7.18
N GLY A 60 -0.78 -10.10 8.44
CA GLY A 60 0.25 -9.77 9.45
C GLY A 60 1.67 -10.23 9.11
N PHE A 61 1.84 -11.08 8.10
CA PHE A 61 3.12 -11.54 7.58
C PHE A 61 3.09 -11.52 6.05
N LEU A 62 4.08 -10.85 5.44
CA LEU A 62 4.35 -10.95 4.01
C LEU A 62 5.55 -11.85 3.76
N ILE A 63 5.57 -12.50 2.59
CA ILE A 63 6.68 -13.37 2.17
C ILE A 63 7.96 -12.55 2.02
N SER A 64 7.87 -11.35 1.44
CA SER A 64 9.01 -10.46 1.25
C SER A 64 8.55 -9.00 1.36
N PRO A 65 8.45 -8.45 2.59
CA PRO A 65 7.99 -7.08 2.80
C PRO A 65 8.80 -6.04 2.02
N GLN A 66 10.13 -6.19 1.98
CA GLN A 66 11.01 -5.26 1.27
C GLN A 66 10.79 -5.30 -0.24
N LYS A 67 10.67 -6.48 -0.83
CA LYS A 67 10.36 -6.63 -2.27
C LYS A 67 8.97 -6.05 -2.60
N ALA A 68 8.01 -6.20 -1.70
CA ALA A 68 6.67 -5.62 -1.87
C ALA A 68 6.72 -4.08 -1.85
N GLU A 69 7.50 -3.48 -0.95
CA GLU A 69 7.79 -2.04 -0.97
C GLU A 69 8.42 -1.61 -2.29
N GLU A 70 9.54 -2.23 -2.67
CA GLU A 70 10.31 -1.88 -3.87
C GLU A 70 9.44 -1.99 -5.12
N SER A 71 8.56 -2.99 -5.18
CA SER A 71 7.61 -3.18 -6.27
C SER A 71 6.58 -2.05 -6.34
N ILE A 72 6.01 -1.62 -5.21
CA ILE A 72 5.11 -0.46 -5.16
C ILE A 72 5.83 0.82 -5.53
N ARG A 73 7.05 1.02 -5.04
CA ARG A 73 7.90 2.16 -5.37
C ARG A 73 8.16 2.22 -6.88
N ALA A 74 8.57 1.10 -7.48
CA ALA A 74 8.83 0.99 -8.90
C ALA A 74 7.56 1.23 -9.74
N PHE A 75 6.41 0.70 -9.31
CA PHE A 75 5.12 0.96 -9.93
C PHE A 75 4.78 2.45 -9.92
N LEU A 76 4.91 3.14 -8.79
CA LEU A 76 4.61 4.56 -8.69
C LEU A 76 5.54 5.41 -9.59
N ILE A 77 6.84 5.08 -9.63
CA ILE A 77 7.81 5.75 -10.51
C ILE A 77 7.46 5.52 -11.99
N LYS A 78 7.17 4.28 -12.38
CA LYS A 78 6.83 3.92 -13.76
C LYS A 78 5.60 4.66 -14.27
N GLU A 79 4.61 4.86 -13.41
CA GLU A 79 3.39 5.60 -13.72
C GLU A 79 3.55 7.13 -13.66
N GLY A 80 4.75 7.63 -13.36
CA GLY A 80 5.04 9.07 -13.31
C GLY A 80 4.48 9.77 -12.06
N TYR A 81 4.21 9.03 -10.99
CA TYR A 81 3.75 9.62 -9.74
C TYR A 81 4.91 10.23 -8.94
N LEU A 82 4.68 11.42 -8.40
CA LEU A 82 5.52 12.03 -7.39
C LEU A 82 4.96 11.69 -6.03
N PHE A 83 5.73 11.01 -5.17
CA PHE A 83 5.22 10.51 -3.91
C PHE A 83 6.19 10.64 -2.75
N THR A 84 5.64 10.55 -1.55
CA THR A 84 6.40 10.37 -0.32
C THR A 84 5.82 9.16 0.39
N MET A 85 6.63 8.12 0.53
CA MET A 85 6.23 6.84 1.13
C MET A 85 6.84 6.70 2.52
N THR A 86 6.04 6.20 3.45
CA THR A 86 6.41 5.87 4.82
C THR A 86 6.08 4.42 5.09
N HIS A 87 7.03 3.73 5.71
CA HIS A 87 6.84 2.37 6.17
C HIS A 87 6.02 2.34 7.45
N VAL A 88 5.08 1.40 7.51
CA VAL A 88 4.29 1.15 8.70
C VAL A 88 4.49 -0.32 9.09
N VAL A 89 4.73 -0.53 10.38
CA VAL A 89 5.26 -1.76 10.96
C VAL A 89 4.46 -2.99 10.54
N GLY A 90 5.10 -3.92 9.84
CA GLY A 90 4.69 -5.32 9.70
C GLY A 90 5.90 -6.23 9.93
N LYS A 91 5.67 -7.41 10.50
CA LYS A 91 6.74 -8.35 10.88
C LYS A 91 7.10 -9.24 9.70
N GLU A 92 8.38 -9.32 9.35
CA GLU A 92 8.89 -10.31 8.39
C GLU A 92 8.73 -11.72 8.97
N ARG A 93 8.42 -12.69 8.11
CA ARG A 93 8.46 -14.10 8.51
C ARG A 93 9.93 -14.53 8.59
N SER A 94 10.48 -14.61 9.80
CA SER A 94 11.78 -15.24 10.01
C SER A 94 11.73 -16.70 9.53
N PRO A 95 12.69 -17.18 8.72
CA PRO A 95 12.77 -18.59 8.37
C PRO A 95 13.07 -19.40 9.64
N THR A 96 12.28 -20.45 9.89
CA THR A 96 12.55 -21.48 10.92
C THR A 96 13.38 -22.60 10.32
#